data_AF-A0A534MQG1-F1
#
_entry.id   AF-A0A534MQG1-F1
#
_cell.length_a   1.000
_cell.length_b   1.000
_cell.length_c   1.000
_cell.angle_alpha   90.00
_cell.angle_beta   90.00
_cell.angle_gamma   90.00
#
_symmetry.space_group_name_H-M   'P 1'
#
loop_
_entity.id
_entity.type
_entity.pdbx_description
1 polymer ?
#
loop_
_entity_poly.entity_id
_entity_poly.type
_entity_poly.pdbx_seq_one_letter_code
_entity_poly.pdbx_strand_id
1 'polypeptide(L)'
;MDEVSETQKSRSRRGMPMSWEGEEPNGSGWTRREWAKLAMAAGAASSIAALAGTVSGQLLPPPMKFEGEMREQMYYTKWPTEAWWNSRQGRVIRVTNFEEWKGASGVWRGLFLDGQWVPGTGYPVLVIRLKYDAPEFVFATDLAPPDGFSFYYDDPNQKVRIVAFFDRCAHLCCPPGWHVITDTKPYRDYLVPSPTYAIYNQDPIFCVCHGSQYDPLLLTTNVHPRSGIRYLGARHVHGPTQRALPVVPFRVENKILVGGMPDPRWYDYC
;
A
#
# COMPACT_ATOMS: atom_id res chain seq x y z
N MET A 1 53.37 10.93 -60.57
CA MET A 1 51.94 10.86 -60.92
C MET A 1 51.34 9.73 -60.09
N ASP A 2 50.66 9.92 -58.98
CA ASP A 2 50.28 11.10 -58.22
C ASP A 2 50.03 10.69 -56.76
N GLU A 3 50.16 11.68 -55.89
CA GLU A 3 50.04 11.67 -54.44
C GLU A 3 48.71 11.11 -53.90
N VAL A 4 48.84 10.46 -52.74
CA VAL A 4 47.78 10.19 -51.79
C VAL A 4 47.38 11.52 -51.13
N SER A 5 46.14 11.95 -51.32
CA SER A 5 45.55 13.11 -50.66
C SER A 5 44.22 12.73 -50.02
N GLU A 6 44.24 12.75 -48.69
CA GLU A 6 43.15 12.55 -47.75
C GLU A 6 42.17 13.72 -47.85
N THR A 7 40.90 13.47 -48.19
CA THR A 7 39.83 14.46 -48.03
C THR A 7 38.68 13.91 -47.20
N GLN A 8 38.64 14.41 -45.98
CA GLN A 8 37.56 14.31 -45.01
C GLN A 8 36.25 14.88 -45.59
N LYS A 9 35.19 14.06 -45.64
CA LYS A 9 33.82 14.56 -45.85
C LYS A 9 32.84 13.84 -44.92
N SER A 10 32.36 14.60 -43.95
CA SER A 10 31.29 14.23 -43.04
C SER A 10 29.99 13.98 -43.80
N ARG A 11 29.29 12.89 -43.48
CA ARG A 11 27.86 12.73 -43.76
C ARG A 11 27.21 11.83 -42.72
N SER A 12 26.49 12.52 -41.84
CA SER A 12 25.39 12.08 -40.97
C SER A 12 24.89 10.66 -41.20
N ARG A 13 25.11 9.79 -40.21
CA ARG A 13 24.36 8.54 -40.05
C ARG A 13 22.94 8.90 -39.59
N ARG A 14 21.99 8.78 -40.51
CA ARG A 14 20.56 8.81 -40.22
C ARG A 14 20.25 7.56 -39.39
N GLY A 15 20.03 7.74 -38.08
CA GLY A 15 19.71 6.65 -37.16
C GLY A 15 18.41 5.95 -37.56
N MET A 16 18.43 4.63 -37.54
CA MET A 16 17.25 3.78 -37.67
C MET A 16 16.35 3.98 -36.44
N PRO A 17 15.02 4.14 -36.58
CA PRO A 17 14.13 4.18 -35.44
C PRO A 17 14.11 2.80 -34.77
N MET A 18 14.31 2.78 -33.45
CA MET A 18 14.27 1.55 -32.66
C MET A 18 12.82 1.11 -32.42
N SER A 19 12.60 -0.20 -32.48
CA SER A 19 11.31 -0.92 -32.39
C SER A 19 10.63 -0.89 -31.00
N TRP A 20 10.85 0.15 -30.20
CA TRP A 20 10.28 0.31 -28.86
C TRP A 20 9.17 1.35 -28.78
N GLU A 21 8.83 2.00 -29.89
CA GLU A 21 7.58 2.75 -30.07
C GLU A 21 6.45 1.77 -30.40
N GLY A 22 6.20 0.84 -29.47
CA GLY A 22 4.96 0.10 -29.44
C GLY A 22 3.88 1.03 -28.91
N GLU A 23 2.87 1.28 -29.73
CA GLU A 23 1.67 2.06 -29.41
C GLU A 23 1.15 1.70 -28.02
N GLU A 24 1.09 2.69 -27.12
CA GLU A 24 0.36 2.52 -25.87
C GLU A 24 -1.09 2.17 -26.23
N PRO A 25 -1.64 1.06 -25.71
CA PRO A 25 -3.02 0.72 -25.99
C PRO A 25 -3.89 1.84 -25.43
N ASN A 26 -4.64 2.46 -26.34
CA ASN A 26 -5.60 3.52 -26.07
C ASN A 26 -6.78 2.91 -25.26
N GLY A 27 -6.53 2.65 -23.99
CA GLY A 27 -7.50 2.16 -23.02
C GLY A 27 -7.86 3.27 -22.06
N SER A 28 -9.15 3.44 -21.78
CA SER A 28 -9.69 4.43 -20.85
C SER A 28 -9.36 4.09 -19.37
N GLY A 29 -8.08 4.04 -19.05
CA GLY A 29 -7.52 3.76 -17.73
C GLY A 29 -6.64 4.93 -17.27
N TRP A 30 -6.54 5.17 -15.97
CA TRP A 30 -5.65 6.21 -15.46
C TRP A 30 -4.20 5.79 -15.64
N THR A 31 -3.37 6.72 -16.10
CA THR A 31 -1.94 6.49 -16.27
C THR A 31 -1.25 6.32 -14.90
N ARG A 32 -0.11 5.60 -14.85
CA ARG A 32 0.71 5.49 -13.61
C ARG A 32 1.06 6.85 -12.99
N ARG A 33 1.21 7.87 -13.84
CA ARG A 33 1.48 9.26 -13.43
C ARG A 33 0.25 9.90 -12.77
N GLU A 34 -0.94 9.64 -13.27
CA GLU A 34 -2.20 10.10 -12.65
C GLU A 34 -2.45 9.39 -11.33
N TRP A 35 -2.15 8.09 -11.24
CA TRP A 35 -2.14 7.35 -9.97
C TRP A 35 -1.15 7.93 -8.95
N ALA A 36 0.08 8.25 -9.37
CA ALA A 36 1.05 8.89 -8.49
C ALA A 36 0.59 10.27 -8.03
N LYS A 37 0.05 11.09 -8.95
CA LYS A 37 -0.56 12.39 -8.63
C LYS A 37 -1.73 12.25 -7.67
N LEU A 38 -2.55 11.22 -7.83
CA LEU A 38 -3.68 10.95 -6.96
C LEU A 38 -3.23 10.47 -5.57
N ALA A 39 -2.22 9.60 -5.49
CA ALA A 39 -1.64 9.20 -4.21
C ALA A 39 -1.04 10.42 -3.47
N MET A 40 -0.35 11.31 -4.20
CA MET A 40 0.13 12.57 -3.66
C MET A 40 -1.01 13.51 -3.28
N ALA A 41 -2.06 13.62 -4.09
CA ALA A 41 -3.23 14.45 -3.82
C ALA A 41 -4.09 13.89 -2.68
N ALA A 42 -4.19 12.58 -2.50
CA ALA A 42 -4.80 12.00 -1.30
C ALA A 42 -3.95 12.29 -0.06
N GLY A 43 -2.63 12.39 -0.22
CA GLY A 43 -1.71 12.89 0.81
C GLY A 43 -1.77 14.41 1.03
N ALA A 44 -2.12 15.21 0.02
CA ALA A 44 -2.01 16.68 0.04
C ALA A 44 -3.35 17.42 0.11
N ALA A 45 -4.44 16.87 -0.39
CA ALA A 45 -5.77 17.51 -0.51
C ALA A 45 -6.47 17.68 0.84
N SER A 46 -5.94 17.12 1.91
CA SER A 46 -6.37 17.40 3.28
C SER A 46 -5.74 18.66 3.90
N SER A 47 -4.86 19.36 3.19
CA SER A 47 -4.08 20.47 3.76
C SER A 47 -4.58 21.87 3.41
N ILE A 48 -5.56 22.03 2.52
CA ILE A 48 -5.76 23.32 1.81
C ILE A 48 -7.06 24.07 2.18
N ALA A 49 -7.92 23.55 3.05
CA ALA A 49 -9.18 24.25 3.37
C ALA A 49 -9.09 25.34 4.48
N ALA A 50 -7.90 25.75 4.94
CA ALA A 50 -7.78 26.67 6.07
C ALA A 50 -6.89 27.91 5.88
N LEU A 51 -6.43 28.25 4.67
CA LEU A 51 -5.54 29.40 4.47
C LEU A 51 -6.00 30.33 3.35
N ALA A 52 -7.10 31.05 3.59
CA ALA A 52 -7.32 32.34 2.95
C ALA A 52 -6.79 33.43 3.89
N GLY A 53 -5.52 33.83 3.72
CA GLY A 53 -4.96 34.90 4.55
C GLY A 53 -3.44 35.09 4.53
N THR A 54 -2.95 35.71 3.46
CA THR A 54 -1.91 36.75 3.45
C THR A 54 -0.48 36.53 4.02
N VAL A 55 0.48 36.81 3.12
CA VAL A 55 1.86 37.33 3.29
C VAL A 55 2.96 36.35 3.70
N SER A 56 3.85 36.15 2.72
CA SER A 56 5.21 35.60 2.77
C SER A 56 5.98 36.03 4.02
N GLY A 57 6.14 35.13 5.00
CA GLY A 57 6.89 35.43 6.22
C GLY A 57 7.02 34.30 7.25
N GLN A 58 6.23 33.23 7.15
CA GLN A 58 6.37 32.05 8.03
C GLN A 58 6.62 30.81 7.17
N LEU A 59 7.91 30.53 6.89
CA LEU A 59 8.32 29.32 6.17
C LEU A 59 8.13 28.03 7.01
N LEU A 60 7.70 28.18 8.26
CA LEU A 60 7.33 27.10 9.15
C LEU A 60 5.90 27.39 9.62
N PRO A 61 4.92 26.52 9.32
CA PRO A 61 3.62 26.64 9.98
C PRO A 61 3.87 26.66 11.50
N PRO A 62 3.14 27.48 12.27
CA PRO A 62 3.24 27.44 13.73
C PRO A 62 3.11 25.98 14.20
N PRO A 63 3.82 25.57 15.27
CA PRO A 63 3.75 24.20 15.75
C PRO A 63 2.27 23.82 15.90
N MET A 64 1.84 22.85 15.09
CA MET A 64 0.44 22.39 15.10
C MET A 64 0.17 21.89 16.51
N LYS A 65 -0.71 22.61 17.22
CA LYS A 65 -1.35 22.04 18.41
C LYS A 65 -2.27 20.94 17.89
N PHE A 66 -1.84 19.69 18.05
CA PHE A 66 -2.67 18.54 17.74
C PHE A 66 -3.74 18.44 18.82
N GLU A 67 -4.83 19.19 18.62
CA GLU A 67 -6.07 19.03 19.38
C GLU A 67 -6.85 17.85 18.79
N GLY A 68 -7.31 16.95 19.65
CA GLY A 68 -8.10 15.78 19.24
C GLY A 68 -7.79 14.53 20.04
N GLU A 69 -8.69 13.57 19.93
CA GLU A 69 -8.57 12.25 20.54
C GLU A 69 -7.80 11.32 19.60
N MET A 70 -6.66 10.78 20.07
CA MET A 70 -6.00 9.68 19.38
C MET A 70 -6.75 8.38 19.67
N ARG A 71 -7.17 7.68 18.62
CA ARG A 71 -7.94 6.43 18.77
C ARG A 71 -7.17 5.22 18.26
N GLU A 72 -7.16 4.16 19.07
CA GLU A 72 -6.48 2.90 18.77
C GLU A 72 -7.30 1.94 17.88
N GLN A 73 -8.58 2.24 17.64
CA GLN A 73 -9.36 1.48 16.66
C GLN A 73 -8.92 1.80 15.23
N MET A 74 -9.12 0.86 14.32
CA MET A 74 -8.95 1.11 12.90
C MET A 74 -10.21 1.74 12.30
N TYR A 75 -10.06 2.76 11.48
CA TYR A 75 -11.15 3.49 10.83
C TYR A 75 -11.00 3.44 9.31
N TYR A 76 -12.12 3.35 8.59
CA TYR A 76 -12.08 3.42 7.12
C TYR A 76 -11.59 4.78 6.64
N THR A 77 -10.67 4.76 5.68
CA THR A 77 -10.34 5.92 4.85
C THR A 77 -11.13 5.83 3.54
N LYS A 78 -11.06 6.87 2.72
CA LYS A 78 -11.72 6.89 1.41
C LYS A 78 -10.70 6.61 0.32
N TRP A 79 -11.03 5.67 -0.57
CA TRP A 79 -10.28 5.46 -1.79
C TRP A 79 -10.69 6.50 -2.84
N PRO A 80 -9.77 6.98 -3.70
CA PRO A 80 -10.09 8.02 -4.66
C PRO A 80 -11.15 7.66 -5.71
N THR A 81 -11.14 6.42 -6.18
CA THR A 81 -12.14 5.85 -7.09
C THR A 81 -13.18 5.08 -6.30
N GLU A 82 -14.25 4.62 -6.99
CA GLU A 82 -15.29 3.81 -6.35
C GLU A 82 -14.69 2.57 -5.68
N ALA A 83 -14.95 2.44 -4.38
CA ALA A 83 -14.59 1.29 -3.58
C ALA A 83 -15.73 0.99 -2.61
N TRP A 84 -15.96 -0.29 -2.31
CA TRP A 84 -17.12 -0.75 -1.54
C TRP A 84 -17.22 -0.13 -0.14
N TRP A 85 -16.09 0.34 0.41
CA TRP A 85 -16.02 0.93 1.75
C TRP A 85 -16.07 2.46 1.76
N ASN A 86 -16.09 3.15 0.60
CA ASN A 86 -16.01 4.61 0.56
C ASN A 86 -17.12 5.31 1.35
N SER A 87 -18.34 4.74 1.36
CA SER A 87 -19.47 5.24 2.16
C SER A 87 -19.30 5.06 3.67
N ARG A 88 -18.27 4.32 4.10
CA ARG A 88 -17.96 4.00 5.50
C ARG A 88 -16.82 4.85 6.06
N GLN A 89 -16.30 5.83 5.32
CA GLN A 89 -15.23 6.72 5.77
C GLN A 89 -15.50 7.26 7.19
N GLY A 90 -14.48 7.23 8.04
CA GLY A 90 -14.58 7.69 9.43
C GLY A 90 -15.36 6.77 10.36
N ARG A 91 -15.85 5.62 9.88
CA ARG A 91 -16.43 4.56 10.72
C ARG A 91 -15.37 3.53 11.11
N VAL A 92 -15.55 2.90 12.26
CA VAL A 92 -14.69 1.80 12.72
C VAL A 92 -14.76 0.60 11.78
N ILE A 93 -13.61 -0.01 11.53
CA ILE A 93 -13.48 -1.26 10.78
C ILE A 93 -13.91 -2.41 11.67
N ARG A 94 -14.80 -3.26 11.16
CA ARG A 94 -15.31 -4.44 11.85
C ARG A 94 -15.02 -5.70 11.06
N VAL A 95 -14.71 -6.80 11.75
CA VAL A 95 -14.44 -8.10 11.12
C VAL A 95 -15.61 -8.58 10.27
N THR A 96 -16.84 -8.24 10.67
CA THR A 96 -18.08 -8.65 10.00
C THR A 96 -18.40 -7.85 8.73
N ASN A 97 -17.64 -6.80 8.42
CA ASN A 97 -17.94 -5.96 7.25
C ASN A 97 -17.38 -6.53 5.93
N PHE A 98 -16.46 -7.50 6.01
CA PHE A 98 -15.71 -7.97 4.84
C PHE A 98 -16.31 -9.28 4.33
N GLU A 99 -16.64 -9.32 3.05
CA GLU A 99 -16.84 -10.57 2.31
C GLU A 99 -15.47 -11.19 1.98
N GLU A 100 -15.46 -12.48 1.60
CA GLU A 100 -14.23 -13.15 1.17
C GLU A 100 -13.54 -12.36 0.05
N TRP A 101 -12.21 -12.22 0.13
CA TRP A 101 -11.38 -11.45 -0.81
C TRP A 101 -11.71 -9.95 -0.90
N LYS A 102 -12.50 -9.40 0.01
CA LYS A 102 -12.63 -7.94 0.15
C LYS A 102 -11.52 -7.42 1.05
N GLY A 103 -11.00 -6.27 0.67
CA GLY A 103 -10.09 -5.48 1.49
C GLY A 103 -10.49 -4.01 1.47
N ALA A 104 -9.97 -3.24 2.42
CA ALA A 104 -10.27 -1.82 2.55
C ALA A 104 -9.07 -1.08 3.15
N SER A 105 -8.86 0.14 2.66
CA SER A 105 -7.92 1.08 3.26
C SER A 105 -8.50 1.69 4.54
N GLY A 106 -7.61 1.96 5.48
CA GLY A 106 -7.96 2.52 6.77
C GLY A 106 -6.82 3.30 7.40
N VAL A 107 -7.08 3.74 8.62
CA VAL A 107 -6.14 4.45 9.47
C VAL A 107 -6.24 3.93 10.89
N TRP A 108 -5.10 3.82 11.56
CA TRP A 108 -4.96 3.45 12.97
C TRP A 108 -4.16 4.53 13.70
N ARG A 109 -4.49 4.84 14.96
CA ARG A 109 -3.93 5.98 15.71
C ARG A 109 -4.15 7.32 15.00
N GLY A 110 -5.26 7.43 14.27
CA GLY A 110 -5.72 8.70 13.71
C GLY A 110 -6.14 9.64 14.83
N LEU A 111 -5.94 10.94 14.61
CA LEU A 111 -6.47 12.00 15.46
C LEU A 111 -7.90 12.30 15.05
N PHE A 112 -8.77 12.48 16.04
CA PHE A 112 -10.18 12.84 15.84
C PHE A 112 -10.49 14.16 16.52
N LEU A 113 -10.98 15.12 15.74
CA LEU A 113 -11.49 16.39 16.23
C LEU A 113 -13.01 16.42 15.97
N ASP A 114 -13.81 16.69 17.01
CA ASP A 114 -15.27 16.68 16.95
C ASP A 114 -15.86 15.40 16.33
N GLY A 115 -15.23 14.26 16.62
CA GLY A 115 -15.64 12.95 16.12
C GLY A 115 -15.31 12.69 14.65
N GLN A 116 -14.66 13.62 13.95
CA GLN A 116 -14.18 13.46 12.58
C GLN A 116 -12.68 13.15 12.57
N TRP A 117 -12.27 12.17 11.76
CA TRP A 117 -10.86 11.87 11.56
C TRP A 117 -10.17 13.04 10.85
N VAL A 118 -9.06 13.52 11.41
CA VAL A 118 -8.20 14.53 10.80
C VAL A 118 -7.31 13.85 9.76
N PRO A 119 -7.49 14.10 8.45
CA PRO A 119 -6.77 13.35 7.45
C PRO A 119 -5.26 13.65 7.48
N GLY A 120 -4.45 12.66 7.11
CA GLY A 120 -2.99 12.73 7.21
C GLY A 120 -2.44 12.37 8.60
N THR A 121 -3.30 12.12 9.59
CA THR A 121 -2.90 11.67 10.92
C THR A 121 -3.05 10.15 11.08
N GLY A 122 -2.17 9.52 11.85
CA GLY A 122 -2.18 8.09 12.10
C GLY A 122 -1.42 7.24 11.06
N TYR A 123 -1.40 5.94 11.30
CA TYR A 123 -0.74 4.94 10.47
C TYR A 123 -1.73 4.38 9.44
N PRO A 124 -1.42 4.43 8.14
CA PRO A 124 -2.28 3.88 7.11
C PRO A 124 -2.26 2.34 7.15
N VAL A 125 -3.44 1.73 7.05
CA VAL A 125 -3.59 0.26 7.11
C VAL A 125 -4.42 -0.26 5.94
N LEU A 126 -4.11 -1.47 5.49
CA LEU A 126 -4.86 -2.21 4.48
C LEU A 126 -5.35 -3.50 5.13
N VAL A 127 -6.67 -3.59 5.36
CA VAL A 127 -7.30 -4.75 6.00
C VAL A 127 -7.89 -5.63 4.92
N ILE A 128 -7.59 -6.93 4.92
CA ILE A 128 -8.04 -7.87 3.90
C ILE A 128 -8.66 -9.10 4.58
N ARG A 129 -9.84 -9.52 4.12
CA ARG A 129 -10.38 -10.84 4.43
C ARG A 129 -9.88 -11.83 3.39
N LEU A 130 -9.08 -12.80 3.85
CA LEU A 130 -8.59 -13.90 3.04
C LEU A 130 -9.54 -15.09 3.12
N LYS A 131 -9.39 -16.04 2.20
CA LYS A 131 -10.05 -17.35 2.32
C LYS A 131 -9.61 -18.03 3.62
N TYR A 132 -10.59 -18.43 4.43
CA TYR A 132 -10.36 -18.91 5.80
C TYR A 132 -9.59 -20.25 5.85
N ASP A 133 -9.96 -21.17 4.98
CA ASP A 133 -9.46 -22.55 4.93
C ASP A 133 -8.44 -22.78 3.80
N ALA A 134 -7.80 -21.71 3.32
CA ALA A 134 -6.76 -21.81 2.30
C ALA A 134 -5.54 -22.59 2.86
N PRO A 135 -5.21 -23.78 2.33
CA PRO A 135 -4.03 -24.54 2.79
C PRO A 135 -2.72 -23.84 2.44
N GLU A 136 -2.74 -22.89 1.51
CA GLU A 136 -1.59 -22.08 1.10
C GLU A 136 -1.40 -20.84 1.97
N PHE A 137 -2.26 -20.61 2.96
CA PHE A 137 -1.99 -19.62 3.99
C PHE A 137 -0.82 -20.09 4.85
N VAL A 138 0.38 -19.66 4.47
CA VAL A 138 1.63 -19.97 5.14
C VAL A 138 1.99 -18.83 6.06
N PHE A 139 2.05 -19.13 7.35
CA PHE A 139 2.53 -18.23 8.39
C PHE A 139 3.89 -18.74 8.90
N ALA A 140 4.97 -18.22 8.32
CA ALA A 140 6.34 -18.67 8.60
C ALA A 140 7.12 -17.59 9.36
N THR A 141 7.09 -17.64 10.69
CA THR A 141 7.80 -16.70 11.56
C THR A 141 8.03 -17.29 12.95
N ASP A 142 9.11 -16.85 13.59
CA ASP A 142 9.44 -17.07 15.00
C ASP A 142 9.11 -15.84 15.87
N LEU A 143 8.69 -14.73 15.25
CA LEU A 143 8.26 -13.52 15.96
C LEU A 143 6.94 -13.76 16.68
N ALA A 144 6.82 -13.20 17.89
CA ALA A 144 5.56 -13.11 18.60
C ALA A 144 4.91 -11.73 18.37
N PRO A 145 3.56 -11.65 18.28
CA PRO A 145 2.88 -10.37 18.33
C PRO A 145 2.99 -9.76 19.75
N PRO A 146 2.71 -8.46 19.92
CA PRO A 146 2.62 -7.85 21.25
C PRO A 146 1.57 -8.53 22.13
N ASP A 147 1.74 -8.44 23.45
CA ASP A 147 0.80 -9.03 24.41
C ASP A 147 -0.64 -8.58 24.16
N GLY A 148 -1.55 -9.55 23.98
CA GLY A 148 -2.96 -9.31 23.70
C GLY A 148 -3.29 -8.99 22.24
N PHE A 149 -2.32 -9.04 21.32
CA PHE A 149 -2.51 -8.85 19.88
C PHE A 149 -2.20 -10.11 19.07
N SER A 150 -2.59 -10.12 17.81
CA SER A 150 -2.35 -11.21 16.86
C SER A 150 -1.95 -10.65 15.50
N PHE A 151 -1.16 -11.40 14.73
CA PHE A 151 -0.79 -11.00 13.36
C PHE A 151 -1.93 -11.17 12.36
N TYR A 152 -2.88 -12.04 12.67
CA TYR A 152 -4.11 -12.27 11.92
C TYR A 152 -5.22 -12.66 12.88
N TYR A 153 -6.46 -12.57 12.42
CA TYR A 153 -7.64 -12.98 13.17
C TYR A 153 -8.35 -14.11 12.44
N ASP A 154 -8.65 -15.18 13.16
CA ASP A 154 -9.46 -16.29 12.70
C ASP A 154 -10.74 -16.40 13.56
N ASP A 155 -11.89 -16.49 12.90
CA ASP A 155 -13.16 -16.93 13.50
C ASP A 155 -13.60 -18.24 12.83
N PRO A 156 -13.42 -19.40 13.48
CA PRO A 156 -13.81 -20.69 12.92
C PRO A 156 -15.32 -20.86 12.75
N ASN A 157 -16.13 -20.17 13.56
CA ASN A 157 -17.59 -20.27 13.51
C ASN A 157 -18.13 -19.49 12.30
N GLN A 158 -17.58 -18.31 12.03
CA GLN A 158 -17.97 -17.48 10.90
C GLN A 158 -17.14 -17.72 9.63
N LYS A 159 -16.12 -18.59 9.70
CA LYS A 159 -15.15 -18.83 8.61
C LYS A 159 -14.54 -17.52 8.10
N VAL A 160 -14.03 -16.72 9.01
CA VAL A 160 -13.39 -15.42 8.73
C VAL A 160 -11.92 -15.52 9.04
N ARG A 161 -11.07 -15.14 8.07
CA ARG A 161 -9.64 -14.86 8.28
C ARG A 161 -9.35 -13.44 7.85
N ILE A 162 -8.78 -12.62 8.74
CA ILE A 162 -8.41 -11.24 8.45
C ILE A 162 -6.94 -11.01 8.75
N VAL A 163 -6.26 -10.32 7.84
CA VAL A 163 -4.90 -9.80 8.03
C VAL A 163 -4.94 -8.29 7.77
N ALA A 164 -4.19 -7.53 8.58
CA ALA A 164 -3.99 -6.10 8.37
C ALA A 164 -2.52 -5.86 7.98
N PHE A 165 -2.30 -5.03 6.98
CA PHE A 165 -0.98 -4.64 6.49
C PHE A 165 -0.77 -3.14 6.64
N PHE A 166 0.47 -2.72 6.70
CA PHE A 166 0.80 -1.30 6.60
C PHE A 166 0.60 -0.86 5.15
N ASP A 167 -0.27 0.12 4.93
CA ASP A 167 -0.72 0.53 3.59
C ASP A 167 0.28 1.46 2.89
N ARG A 168 1.57 1.14 2.97
CA ARG A 168 2.64 1.84 2.24
C ARG A 168 3.61 0.82 1.68
N CYS A 169 3.72 0.80 0.36
CA CYS A 169 4.59 -0.09 -0.39
C CYS A 169 6.03 0.03 0.09
N ALA A 170 6.68 -1.11 0.35
CA ALA A 170 8.06 -1.18 0.82
C ALA A 170 9.11 -0.81 -0.26
N HIS A 171 8.69 -0.34 -1.44
CA HIS A 171 9.60 0.26 -2.42
C HIS A 171 9.80 1.76 -2.12
N LEU A 172 8.79 2.57 -2.46
CA LEU A 172 8.81 4.04 -2.38
C LEU A 172 7.50 4.59 -1.81
N CYS A 173 6.89 3.87 -0.86
CA CYS A 173 5.80 4.36 -0.02
C CYS A 173 4.49 4.74 -0.73
N CYS A 174 4.29 4.38 -1.99
CA CYS A 174 2.98 4.47 -2.60
C CYS A 174 1.96 3.59 -1.86
N PRO A 175 0.68 4.00 -1.76
CA PRO A 175 -0.39 3.13 -1.29
C PRO A 175 -0.52 1.93 -2.24
N PRO A 176 -0.33 0.69 -1.78
CA PRO A 176 -0.73 -0.46 -2.57
C PRO A 176 -2.27 -0.57 -2.61
N GLY A 177 -2.80 -1.23 -3.63
CA GLY A 177 -4.22 -1.54 -3.75
C GLY A 177 -4.49 -3.03 -3.54
N TRP A 178 -5.68 -3.32 -3.05
CA TRP A 178 -6.29 -4.65 -3.06
C TRP A 178 -7.60 -4.59 -3.85
N HIS A 179 -7.58 -5.13 -5.07
CA HIS A 179 -8.73 -5.16 -6.00
C HIS A 179 -9.37 -3.80 -6.34
N VAL A 180 -8.65 -2.69 -6.14
CA VAL A 180 -9.11 -1.31 -6.43
C VAL A 180 -8.34 -0.63 -7.56
N ILE A 181 -7.26 -1.24 -8.03
CA ILE A 181 -6.53 -0.80 -9.22
C ILE A 181 -6.97 -1.74 -10.35
N THR A 182 -7.94 -1.31 -11.13
CA THR A 182 -8.61 -2.13 -12.16
C THR A 182 -8.22 -1.77 -13.58
N ASP A 183 -7.60 -0.61 -13.77
CA ASP A 183 -7.19 -0.07 -15.07
C ASP A 183 -5.79 -0.53 -15.50
N THR A 184 -5.01 -1.08 -14.57
CA THR A 184 -3.67 -1.57 -14.80
C THR A 184 -3.61 -3.04 -14.42
N LYS A 185 -3.39 -3.91 -15.40
CA LYS A 185 -3.19 -5.34 -15.16
C LYS A 185 -1.79 -5.58 -14.56
N PRO A 186 -1.65 -6.16 -13.36
CA PRO A 186 -0.34 -6.50 -12.83
C PRO A 186 0.33 -7.59 -13.65
N TYR A 187 1.66 -7.50 -13.78
CA TYR A 187 2.44 -8.56 -14.42
C TYR A 187 2.43 -9.85 -13.58
N ARG A 188 2.68 -10.99 -14.23
CA ARG A 188 2.54 -12.33 -13.62
C ARG A 188 3.83 -13.16 -13.66
N ASP A 189 4.93 -12.56 -14.07
CA ASP A 189 6.30 -13.08 -14.02
C ASP A 189 6.83 -13.08 -12.58
N TYR A 190 6.14 -13.82 -11.72
CA TYR A 190 6.43 -13.85 -10.29
C TYR A 190 7.81 -14.47 -10.01
N LEU A 191 8.56 -13.86 -9.09
CA LEU A 191 9.85 -14.35 -8.57
C LEU A 191 9.68 -15.64 -7.77
N VAL A 192 8.50 -15.80 -7.15
CA VAL A 192 8.07 -16.98 -6.40
C VAL A 192 6.59 -17.21 -6.70
N PRO A 193 6.10 -18.47 -6.72
CA PRO A 193 4.69 -18.73 -6.97
C PRO A 193 3.79 -17.95 -6.00
N SER A 194 2.80 -17.26 -6.56
CA SER A 194 1.78 -16.51 -5.84
C SER A 194 0.50 -17.38 -5.77
N PRO A 195 0.23 -18.10 -4.67
CA PRO A 195 -1.01 -18.88 -4.54
C PRO A 195 -2.27 -18.01 -4.64
N THR A 196 -2.21 -16.74 -4.20
CA THR A 196 -3.34 -15.80 -4.30
C THR A 196 -3.81 -15.69 -5.75
N TYR A 197 -2.88 -15.63 -6.70
CA TYR A 197 -3.22 -15.65 -8.13
C TYR A 197 -3.38 -17.07 -8.68
N ALA A 198 -2.39 -17.94 -8.50
CA ALA A 198 -2.30 -19.23 -9.18
C ALA A 198 -3.45 -20.20 -8.82
N ILE A 199 -4.03 -20.07 -7.63
CA ILE A 199 -5.04 -20.99 -7.10
C ILE A 199 -6.39 -20.31 -6.98
N TYR A 200 -6.42 -19.07 -6.50
CA TYR A 200 -7.66 -18.33 -6.22
C TYR A 200 -8.02 -17.30 -7.29
N ASN A 201 -7.17 -17.12 -8.30
CA ASN A 201 -7.34 -16.14 -9.38
C ASN A 201 -7.65 -14.73 -8.83
N GLN A 202 -7.08 -14.39 -7.67
CA GLN A 202 -7.11 -13.05 -7.09
C GLN A 202 -5.78 -12.36 -7.35
N ASP A 203 -5.80 -11.04 -7.53
CA ASP A 203 -4.56 -10.30 -7.69
C ASP A 203 -3.89 -10.13 -6.32
N PRO A 204 -2.58 -10.38 -6.20
CA PRO A 204 -1.85 -10.04 -4.98
C PRO A 204 -1.96 -8.53 -4.70
N ILE A 205 -1.61 -8.13 -3.48
CA ILE A 205 -1.56 -6.71 -3.11
C ILE A 205 -0.65 -5.98 -4.12
N PHE A 206 -1.18 -5.01 -4.86
CA PHE A 206 -0.53 -4.44 -6.03
C PHE A 206 -0.23 -2.95 -5.85
N CYS A 207 1.03 -2.56 -6.01
CA CYS A 207 1.44 -1.16 -6.04
C CYS A 207 1.64 -0.69 -7.49
N VAL A 208 0.68 0.08 -8.01
CA VAL A 208 0.68 0.59 -9.40
C VAL A 208 1.90 1.44 -9.74
N CYS A 209 2.51 2.13 -8.77
CA CYS A 209 3.62 3.06 -9.04
C CYS A 209 4.80 2.40 -9.78
N HIS A 210 5.22 1.22 -9.32
CA HIS A 210 6.38 0.51 -9.87
C HIS A 210 6.13 -0.99 -10.03
N GLY A 211 4.89 -1.43 -9.90
CA GLY A 211 4.49 -2.82 -10.11
C GLY A 211 4.89 -3.82 -9.03
N SER A 212 5.28 -3.34 -7.83
CA SER A 212 5.55 -4.25 -6.70
C SER A 212 4.27 -4.99 -6.29
N GLN A 213 4.39 -6.31 -6.09
CA GLN A 213 3.29 -7.17 -5.66
C GLN A 213 3.67 -7.96 -4.41
N TYR A 214 2.71 -8.14 -3.51
CA TYR A 214 2.87 -8.87 -2.25
C TYR A 214 1.75 -9.90 -2.10
N ASP A 215 2.10 -11.16 -1.87
CA ASP A 215 1.10 -12.22 -1.69
C ASP A 215 0.65 -12.27 -0.23
N PRO A 216 -0.63 -11.97 0.08
CA PRO A 216 -1.13 -11.94 1.45
C PRO A 216 -1.34 -13.32 2.08
N LEU A 217 -1.32 -14.41 1.30
CA LEU A 217 -1.35 -15.78 1.82
C LEU A 217 0.02 -16.22 2.34
N LEU A 218 1.09 -15.54 1.95
CA LEU A 218 2.47 -15.90 2.31
C LEU A 218 3.05 -14.89 3.30
N LEU A 219 2.88 -15.14 4.60
CA LEU A 219 3.46 -14.28 5.64
C LEU A 219 4.85 -14.78 6.03
N THR A 220 5.86 -13.91 5.90
CA THR A 220 7.27 -14.21 6.13
C THR A 220 7.93 -13.18 7.01
N THR A 221 8.89 -13.60 7.82
CA THR A 221 9.80 -12.67 8.49
C THR A 221 10.68 -11.96 7.47
N ASN A 222 10.89 -10.66 7.66
CA ASN A 222 11.79 -9.80 6.91
C ASN A 222 12.61 -8.95 7.90
N VAL A 223 13.72 -8.38 7.44
CA VAL A 223 14.57 -7.47 8.24
C VAL A 223 14.47 -6.06 7.68
N HIS A 224 14.25 -5.08 8.55
CA HIS A 224 14.23 -3.69 8.16
C HIS A 224 15.66 -3.22 7.85
N PRO A 225 15.94 -2.65 6.66
CA PRO A 225 17.32 -2.46 6.20
C PRO A 225 18.09 -1.39 6.99
N ARG A 226 17.40 -0.41 7.60
CA ARG A 226 18.05 0.68 8.36
C ARG A 226 18.22 0.36 9.84
N SER A 227 17.19 -0.23 10.46
CA SER A 227 17.15 -0.46 11.92
C SER A 227 17.56 -1.87 12.32
N GLY A 228 17.67 -2.79 11.35
CA GLY A 228 17.95 -4.21 11.59
C GLY A 228 16.82 -4.96 12.29
N ILE A 229 15.68 -4.30 12.57
CA ILE A 229 14.58 -4.94 13.29
C ILE A 229 13.89 -5.96 12.38
N ARG A 230 13.59 -7.12 12.96
CA ARG A 230 12.80 -8.15 12.28
C ARG A 230 11.33 -7.81 12.39
N TYR A 231 10.60 -8.03 11.31
CA TYR A 231 9.16 -7.81 11.24
C TYR A 231 8.49 -8.90 10.39
N LEU A 232 7.19 -9.11 10.59
CA LEU A 232 6.38 -9.98 9.75
C LEU A 232 5.76 -9.19 8.59
N GLY A 233 5.72 -9.74 7.40
CA GLY A 233 5.02 -9.12 6.27
C GLY A 233 4.52 -10.11 5.21
N ALA A 234 3.64 -9.63 4.33
CA ALA A 234 3.29 -10.35 3.10
C ALA A 234 4.49 -10.42 2.17
N ARG A 235 4.81 -11.63 1.71
CA ARG A 235 5.98 -11.92 0.87
C ARG A 235 5.89 -11.13 -0.43
N HIS A 236 6.97 -10.44 -0.76
CA HIS A 236 7.15 -9.84 -2.08
C HIS A 236 7.27 -10.95 -3.14
N VAL A 237 6.48 -10.84 -4.21
CA VAL A 237 6.42 -11.85 -5.28
C VAL A 237 6.74 -11.30 -6.67
N HIS A 238 6.69 -9.98 -6.88
CA HIS A 238 7.04 -9.34 -8.16
C HIS A 238 7.40 -7.86 -7.98
N GLY A 239 8.18 -7.29 -8.91
CA GLY A 239 8.52 -5.87 -8.98
C GLY A 239 9.78 -5.51 -8.18
N PRO A 240 10.12 -4.21 -8.09
CA PRO A 240 11.47 -3.77 -7.70
C PRO A 240 11.75 -3.72 -6.19
N THR A 241 10.73 -3.88 -5.33
CA THR A 241 10.96 -3.98 -3.88
C THR A 241 11.77 -5.24 -3.57
N GLN A 242 12.45 -5.25 -2.43
CA GLN A 242 13.19 -6.43 -1.93
C GLN A 242 12.71 -6.87 -0.55
N ARG A 243 11.52 -6.41 -0.16
CA ARG A 243 11.04 -6.44 1.22
C ARG A 243 9.60 -6.88 1.27
N ALA A 244 9.25 -7.64 2.29
CA ALA A 244 7.86 -7.94 2.61
C ALA A 244 7.08 -6.67 3.00
N LEU A 245 5.77 -6.64 2.70
CA LEU A 245 4.87 -5.58 3.14
C LEU A 245 4.46 -5.83 4.60
N PRO A 246 4.79 -4.97 5.56
CA PRO A 246 4.59 -5.26 6.98
C PRO A 246 3.14 -5.60 7.34
N VAL A 247 2.97 -6.59 8.21
CA VAL A 247 1.72 -6.85 8.93
C VAL A 247 1.59 -5.85 10.07
N VAL A 248 0.38 -5.35 10.29
CA VAL A 248 -0.01 -4.55 11.45
C VAL A 248 -0.72 -5.48 12.43
N PRO A 249 -0.12 -5.83 13.58
CA PRO A 249 -0.80 -6.62 14.59
C PRO A 249 -2.06 -5.90 15.07
N PHE A 250 -3.08 -6.68 15.38
CA PHE A 250 -4.33 -6.15 15.90
C PHE A 250 -4.99 -7.18 16.81
N ARG A 251 -5.99 -6.71 17.54
CA ARG A 251 -6.90 -7.55 18.32
C ARG A 251 -8.32 -7.17 17.98
N VAL A 252 -9.25 -8.06 18.31
CA VAL A 252 -10.67 -7.86 18.02
C VAL A 252 -11.42 -7.63 19.31
N GLU A 253 -12.07 -6.48 19.40
CA GLU A 253 -12.83 -6.02 20.56
C GLU A 253 -14.26 -5.77 20.11
N ASN A 254 -15.24 -6.55 20.59
CA ASN A 254 -16.64 -6.38 20.16
C ASN A 254 -16.80 -6.29 18.63
N LYS A 255 -16.09 -7.16 17.90
CA LYS A 255 -16.00 -7.22 16.43
C LYS A 255 -15.24 -6.05 15.76
N ILE A 256 -14.68 -5.11 16.51
CA ILE A 256 -13.90 -3.97 16.01
C ILE A 256 -12.41 -4.31 16.01
N LEU A 257 -11.70 -3.89 14.97
CA LEU A 257 -10.24 -4.03 14.91
C LEU A 257 -9.58 -2.91 15.72
N VAL A 258 -8.73 -3.28 16.67
CA VAL A 258 -7.90 -2.37 17.46
C VAL A 258 -6.44 -2.69 17.17
N GLY A 259 -5.72 -1.72 16.62
CA GLY A 259 -4.33 -1.91 16.19
C GLY A 259 -3.37 -2.00 17.38
N GLY A 260 -2.29 -2.75 17.19
CA GLY A 260 -1.21 -2.92 18.15
C GLY A 260 0.15 -2.69 17.50
N MET A 261 1.00 -1.92 18.15
CA MET A 261 2.35 -1.64 17.65
C MET A 261 3.37 -2.52 18.36
N PRO A 262 4.05 -3.45 17.67
CA PRO A 262 5.22 -4.10 18.23
C PRO A 262 6.39 -3.13 18.31
N ASP A 263 6.64 -2.36 17.25
CA ASP A 263 7.68 -1.33 17.20
C ASP A 263 7.42 -0.36 16.03
N PRO A 264 7.38 0.97 16.23
CA PRO A 264 7.17 1.94 15.14
C PRO A 264 8.23 1.85 14.05
N ARG A 265 9.43 1.35 14.36
CA ARG A 265 10.55 1.19 13.41
C ARG A 265 10.27 0.15 12.33
N TRP A 266 9.22 -0.66 12.45
CA TRP A 266 8.76 -1.55 11.38
C TRP A 266 8.29 -0.76 10.16
N TYR A 267 7.77 0.45 10.39
CA TYR A 267 7.18 1.31 9.37
C TYR A 267 8.09 2.46 8.95
N ASP A 268 9.24 2.61 9.61
CA ASP A 268 10.26 3.64 9.35
C ASP A 268 11.09 3.32 8.09
N TYR A 269 10.39 3.14 6.98
CA TYR A 269 10.94 3.19 5.61
C TYR A 269 10.20 4.19 4.73
N CYS A 270 9.12 4.74 5.28
CA CYS A 270 8.43 5.95 4.90
C CYS A 270 8.66 6.93 6.07
#